data_AF-A0A7S4DG38-F1
#
_entry.id   AF-A0A7S4DG38-F1
#
_cell.length_a   1.000
_cell.length_b   1.000
_cell.length_c   1.000
_cell.angle_alpha   90.00
_cell.angle_beta   90.00
_cell.angle_gamma   90.00
#
_symmetry.space_group_name_H-M   'P 1'
#
loop_
_entity.id
_entity.type
_entity.pdbx_description
1 polymer ?
#
loop_
_entity_poly.entity_id
_entity_poly.type
_entity_poly.pdbx_seq_one_letter_code
_entity_poly.pdbx_strand_id
1 'polypeptide(L)'
;DNVFVFPFEGGGDDMDGPIKTMTTDEKLLKKENLCSVNSINIGRIIAQTVHYFWCYLQVHSAEEIKSGVEATFSIPTGAMGNVTAGMMARTMGLPIQKFVCG
;
A
#
# COMPACT_ATOMS: atom_id res chain seq x y z
N ASP A 1 -2.53 18.03 20.86
CA ASP A 1 -1.45 18.95 20.47
C ASP A 1 -0.19 18.23 19.97
N ASN A 2 -0.33 17.40 18.92
CA ASN A 2 0.79 16.65 18.30
C ASN A 2 0.66 16.53 16.77
N VAL A 3 -0.28 17.27 16.18
CA VAL A 3 -0.52 17.31 14.74
C VAL A 3 -0.30 18.75 14.29
N PHE A 4 0.60 18.93 13.35
CA PHE A 4 0.95 20.22 12.77
C PHE A 4 0.67 20.16 11.27
N VAL A 5 -0.16 21.08 10.77
CA VAL A 5 -0.55 21.14 9.36
C VAL A 5 0.19 22.29 8.70
N PHE A 6 0.92 21.98 7.64
CA PHE A 6 1.67 22.96 6.85
C PHE A 6 1.03 23.08 5.46
N PRO A 7 0.54 24.26 5.06
CA PRO A 7 0.05 24.46 3.70
C PRO A 7 1.21 24.42 2.71
N PHE A 8 0.95 23.87 1.53
CA PHE A 8 1.93 23.75 0.44
C PHE A 8 1.30 24.31 -0.84
N GLU A 9 2.03 25.16 -1.55
CA GLU A 9 1.61 25.68 -2.85
C GLU A 9 2.05 24.70 -3.95
N GLY A 10 1.08 24.03 -4.57
CA GLY A 10 1.32 23.04 -5.63
C GLY A 10 0.31 21.88 -5.59
N GLY A 11 0.50 20.91 -6.48
CA GLY A 11 -0.23 19.66 -6.51
C GLY A 11 0.31 18.60 -5.54
N GLY A 12 -0.38 17.46 -5.47
CA GLY A 12 0.05 16.32 -4.64
C GLY A 12 1.44 15.80 -5.02
N ASP A 13 1.73 15.75 -6.32
CA ASP A 13 3.01 15.26 -6.85
C ASP A 13 4.17 16.24 -6.63
N ASP A 14 3.89 17.53 -6.40
CA ASP A 14 4.93 18.53 -6.12
C ASP A 14 5.51 18.35 -4.71
N MET A 15 4.77 17.71 -3.80
CA MET A 15 5.24 17.39 -2.45
C MET A 15 6.23 16.21 -2.41
N ASP A 16 6.26 15.38 -3.45
CA ASP A 16 7.11 14.19 -3.50
C ASP A 16 8.61 14.53 -3.45
N GLY A 17 9.01 15.61 -4.12
CA GLY A 17 10.41 16.05 -4.18
C GLY A 17 10.97 16.39 -2.79
N PRO A 18 10.37 17.37 -2.08
CA PRO A 18 10.79 17.73 -0.73
C PRO A 18 10.76 16.55 0.25
N ILE A 19 9.71 15.72 0.20
CA ILE A 19 9.61 14.54 1.07
C ILE A 19 10.74 13.56 0.77
N LYS A 20 11.02 13.26 -0.50
CA LYS A 20 12.13 12.39 -0.89
C LYS A 20 13.46 12.93 -0.36
N THR A 21 13.74 14.21 -0.56
CA THR A 21 14.96 14.85 -0.05
C THR A 21 15.11 14.66 1.46
N MET A 22 14.06 14.94 2.24
CA MET A 22 14.08 14.76 3.70
C MET A 22 14.27 13.28 4.09
N THR A 23 13.64 12.34 3.38
CA THR A 23 13.76 10.91 3.65
C THR A 23 15.11 10.30 3.25
N THR A 24 15.94 11.02 2.49
CA THR A 24 17.29 10.59 2.14
C THR A 24 18.39 11.22 3.00
N ASP A 25 18.06 12.23 3.82
CA ASP A 25 19.00 12.86 4.74
C ASP A 25 19.07 12.09 6.06
N GLU A 26 20.03 11.16 6.16
CA GLU A 26 20.23 10.34 7.36
C GLU A 26 20.50 11.15 8.64
N LYS A 27 21.13 12.33 8.53
CA LYS A 27 21.44 13.15 9.70
C LYS A 27 20.17 13.77 10.25
N LEU A 28 19.33 14.28 9.36
CA LEU A 28 18.02 14.83 9.71
C LEU A 28 17.11 13.74 10.29
N LEU A 29 17.04 12.58 9.64
CA LEU A 29 16.23 11.44 10.09
C LEU A 29 16.58 11.01 11.52
N LYS A 30 17.88 10.88 11.83
CA LYS A 30 18.35 10.47 13.17
C LYS A 30 18.18 11.57 14.21
N LYS A 31 18.40 12.83 13.86
CA LYS A 31 18.30 13.96 14.79
C LYS A 31 16.88 14.19 15.25
N GLU A 32 15.93 14.11 14.32
CA GLU A 32 14.53 14.46 14.54
C GLU A 32 13.62 13.22 14.68
N ASN A 33 14.18 11.99 14.62
CA ASN A 33 13.43 10.72 14.63
C ASN A 33 12.28 10.70 13.60
N LEU A 34 12.55 11.21 12.40
CA LEU A 34 11.53 11.34 11.35
C LEU A 34 11.18 9.98 10.76
N CYS A 35 9.88 9.72 10.61
CA CYS A 35 9.36 8.58 9.88
C CYS A 35 8.28 9.07 8.91
N SER A 36 8.26 8.51 7.70
CA SER A 36 7.21 8.78 6.74
C SER A 36 6.08 7.75 6.87
N VAL A 37 4.84 8.21 6.73
CA VAL A 37 3.63 7.35 6.68
C VAL A 37 3.03 7.25 5.27
N ASN A 38 3.75 7.74 4.24
CA ASN A 38 3.28 7.74 2.86
C ASN A 38 3.52 6.41 2.12
N SER A 39 3.30 6.39 0.80
CA SER A 39 3.47 5.22 -0.08
C SER A 39 4.90 4.65 -0.14
N ILE A 40 5.91 5.37 0.36
CA ILE A 40 7.29 4.88 0.45
C ILE A 40 7.46 3.93 1.65
N ASN A 41 6.58 4.01 2.65
CA ASN A 41 6.66 3.17 3.84
C ASN A 41 6.16 1.74 3.53
N ILE A 42 7.08 0.77 3.59
CA ILE A 42 6.78 -0.65 3.37
C ILE A 42 5.74 -1.21 4.34
N GLY A 43 5.64 -0.67 5.56
CA GLY A 43 4.63 -1.04 6.54
C GLY A 43 3.21 -0.80 6.03
N ARG A 44 3.00 0.23 5.20
CA ARG A 44 1.70 0.47 4.55
C ARG A 44 1.34 -0.65 3.57
N ILE A 45 2.32 -1.11 2.77
CA ILE A 45 2.12 -2.21 1.81
C ILE A 45 1.83 -3.52 2.55
N ILE A 46 2.60 -3.82 3.59
CA ILE A 46 2.40 -5.02 4.42
C ILE A 46 1.01 -5.03 5.07
N ALA A 47 0.59 -3.90 5.64
CA ALA A 47 -0.75 -3.77 6.22
C ALA A 47 -1.85 -3.96 5.16
N GLN A 48 -1.63 -3.46 3.94
CA GLN A 48 -2.55 -3.66 2.82
C GLN A 48 -2.62 -5.12 2.37
N THR A 49 -1.52 -5.88 2.43
CA THR A 49 -1.54 -7.31 2.04
C THR A 49 -2.57 -8.12 2.83
N VAL A 50 -2.80 -7.78 4.09
CA VAL A 50 -3.76 -8.48 4.97
C VAL A 50 -5.18 -8.51 4.39
N HIS A 51 -5.65 -7.42 3.77
CA HIS A 51 -7.02 -7.38 3.27
C HIS A 51 -7.23 -8.24 2.02
N TYR A 52 -6.18 -8.54 1.24
CA TYR A 52 -6.30 -9.48 0.12
C TYR A 52 -6.63 -10.88 0.60
N PHE A 53 -5.93 -11.35 1.64
CA PHE A 53 -6.24 -12.62 2.28
C PHE A 53 -7.65 -12.62 2.88
N TRP A 54 -8.01 -11.55 3.59
CA TRP A 54 -9.33 -11.42 4.18
C TRP A 54 -10.44 -11.46 3.13
N CYS A 55 -10.34 -10.67 2.05
CA CYS A 55 -11.34 -10.65 0.98
C CYS A 55 -11.46 -12.02 0.29
N TYR A 56 -10.34 -12.67 -0.01
CA TYR A 56 -10.35 -14.01 -0.62
C TYR A 56 -11.08 -15.02 0.27
N LEU A 57 -10.72 -15.08 1.56
CA LEU A 57 -11.33 -16.02 2.50
C LEU A 57 -12.84 -15.76 2.68
N GLN A 58 -13.24 -14.49 2.73
CA GLN A 58 -14.66 -14.12 2.89
C GLN A 58 -15.50 -14.51 1.68
N VAL A 59 -15.04 -14.19 0.47
CA VAL A 59 -15.77 -14.54 -0.76
C VAL A 59 -15.84 -16.05 -0.94
N HIS A 60 -14.74 -16.77 -0.74
CA HIS A 60 -14.74 -18.23 -0.88
C HIS A 60 -15.59 -18.94 0.17
N SER A 61 -15.67 -18.40 1.38
CA SER A 61 -16.56 -18.92 2.41
C SER A 61 -18.04 -18.63 2.12
N ALA A 62 -18.37 -17.44 1.61
CA ALA A 62 -19.75 -17.04 1.36
C ALA A 62 -20.37 -17.76 0.16
N GLU A 63 -19.56 -17.98 -0.89
CA GLU A 63 -20.00 -18.57 -2.16
C GLU A 63 -19.71 -20.09 -2.23
N GLU A 64 -19.34 -20.72 -1.11
CA GLU A 64 -18.94 -22.15 -1.03
C GLU A 64 -17.88 -22.55 -2.08
N ILE A 65 -16.98 -21.62 -2.42
CA ILE A 65 -15.96 -21.84 -3.45
C ILE A 65 -14.87 -22.75 -2.87
N LYS A 66 -14.49 -23.76 -3.64
CA LYS A 66 -13.40 -24.67 -3.27
C LYS A 66 -12.09 -23.91 -3.06
N SER A 67 -11.33 -24.35 -2.07
CA SER A 67 -9.97 -23.87 -1.84
C SER A 67 -9.12 -24.02 -3.11
N GLY A 68 -8.30 -23.01 -3.42
CA GLY A 68 -7.39 -23.02 -4.57
C GLY A 68 -8.00 -22.46 -5.86
N VAL A 69 -9.30 -22.13 -5.87
CA VAL A 69 -9.88 -21.38 -7.00
C VAL A 69 -9.27 -19.97 -7.02
N GLU A 70 -8.69 -19.58 -8.14
CA GLU A 70 -8.03 -18.29 -8.29
C GLU A 70 -9.04 -17.13 -8.32
N ALA A 71 -8.71 -16.02 -7.66
CA ALA A 71 -9.49 -14.79 -7.69
C ALA A 71 -8.90 -13.76 -8.67
N THR A 72 -9.76 -12.89 -9.20
CA THR A 72 -9.37 -11.67 -9.92
C THR A 72 -9.71 -10.46 -9.06
N PHE A 73 -8.74 -9.56 -8.87
CA PHE A 73 -8.95 -8.33 -8.11
C PHE A 73 -8.99 -7.12 -9.06
N SER A 74 -10.06 -6.31 -8.97
CA SER A 74 -10.13 -5.01 -9.63
C SER A 74 -9.77 -3.92 -8.63
N ILE A 75 -8.79 -3.09 -8.98
CA ILE A 75 -8.15 -2.14 -8.06
C ILE A 75 -8.19 -0.74 -8.70
N PRO A 76 -8.95 0.21 -8.14
CA PRO A 76 -8.83 1.62 -8.53
C PRO A 76 -7.45 2.11 -8.07
N THR A 77 -6.59 2.44 -9.02
CA THR A 77 -5.15 2.56 -8.79
C THR A 77 -4.66 3.97 -9.10
N GLY A 78 -4.15 4.65 -8.07
CA GLY A 78 -3.31 5.84 -8.22
C GLY A 78 -1.83 5.47 -8.07
N ALA A 79 -1.28 5.67 -6.87
CA ALA A 79 0.13 5.47 -6.53
C ALA A 79 0.62 4.00 -6.45
N MET A 80 -0.08 3.04 -7.07
CA MET A 80 0.30 1.61 -7.18
C MET A 80 0.50 0.79 -5.89
N GLY A 81 0.54 1.40 -4.70
CA GLY A 81 0.81 0.66 -3.44
C GLY A 81 -0.18 -0.49 -3.17
N ASN A 82 -1.46 -0.32 -3.53
CA ASN A 82 -2.47 -1.35 -3.33
C ASN A 82 -2.22 -2.58 -4.22
N VAL A 83 -1.94 -2.38 -5.52
CA VAL A 83 -1.61 -3.51 -6.41
C VAL A 83 -0.31 -4.19 -5.98
N THR A 84 0.68 -3.43 -5.49
CA THR A 84 1.91 -4.01 -4.92
C THR A 84 1.61 -4.91 -3.71
N ALA A 85 0.70 -4.50 -2.83
CA ALA A 85 0.27 -5.32 -1.70
C ALA A 85 -0.43 -6.60 -2.14
N GLY A 86 -1.25 -6.54 -3.21
CA GLY A 86 -1.86 -7.70 -3.83
C GLY A 86 -0.84 -8.63 -4.48
N MET A 87 0.17 -8.08 -5.15
CA MET A 87 1.28 -8.86 -5.70
C MET A 87 2.05 -9.59 -4.59
N MET A 88 2.31 -8.92 -3.46
CA MET A 88 2.91 -9.56 -2.28
C MET A 88 2.04 -10.71 -1.77
N ALA A 89 0.71 -10.54 -1.69
CA ALA A 89 -0.20 -11.62 -1.30
C ALA A 89 -0.12 -12.82 -2.26
N ARG A 90 -0.08 -12.56 -3.57
CA ARG A 90 0.10 -13.61 -4.60
C ARG A 90 1.42 -14.36 -4.41
N THR A 91 2.52 -13.65 -4.17
CA THR A 91 3.83 -14.26 -3.91
C THR A 91 3.85 -15.09 -2.62
N MET A 92 3.04 -14.72 -1.62
CA MET A 92 2.84 -15.49 -0.39
C MET A 92 1.96 -16.74 -0.58
N GLY A 93 1.43 -16.99 -1.79
CA GLY A 93 0.67 -18.19 -2.12
C GLY A 93 -0.85 -18.00 -2.19
N LEU A 94 -1.35 -16.77 -2.09
CA LEU A 94 -2.78 -16.50 -2.27
C LEU A 94 -3.17 -16.78 -3.75
N PRO A 95 -4.19 -17.61 -4.03
CA PRO A 95 -4.59 -17.93 -5.40
C PRO A 95 -5.18 -16.73 -6.12
N ILE A 96 -4.34 -16.01 -6.87
CA ILE A 96 -4.71 -14.83 -7.65
C ILE A 96 -4.31 -15.03 -9.10
N GLN A 97 -5.29 -14.93 -9.99
CA GLN A 97 -5.09 -15.05 -11.43
C GLN A 97 -4.48 -13.77 -12.00
N LYS A 98 -5.17 -12.65 -11.81
CA LYS A 98 -4.81 -11.35 -12.37
C LYS A 98 -5.31 -10.18 -11.52
N PHE A 99 -4.68 -9.03 -11.74
CA PHE A 99 -5.09 -7.74 -11.23
C PHE A 99 -5.60 -6.90 -12.41
N VAL A 100 -6.72 -6.20 -12.21
CA VAL A 100 -7.29 -5.25 -13.17
C VAL A 100 -7.18 -3.87 -12.54
N CYS A 101 -6.22 -3.08 -13.01
CA CYS A 101 -5.99 -1.72 -12.50
C CYS A 101 -6.70 -0.71 -13.41
N GLY A 102 -7.48 0.19 -12.80
CA GLY A 102 -8.16 1.30 -13.48
C GLY A 102 -7.96 2.63 -12.76
#